data_AF-A0A084JA37-F1
#
_entry.id   AF-A0A084JA37-F1
#
_cell.length_a   1.000
_cell.length_b   1.000
_cell.length_c   1.000
_cell.angle_alpha   90.00
_cell.angle_beta   90.00
_cell.angle_gamma   90.00
#
_symmetry.space_group_name_H-M   'P 1'
#
loop_
_entity.id
_entity.type
_entity.pdbx_description
1 polymer ?
#
loop_
_entity_poly.entity_id
_entity_poly.type
_entity_poly.pdbx_seq_one_letter_code
_entity_poly.pdbx_strand_id
1 'polypeptide(L)' 'LKDETNLKNCETFEDLLCEIEDYIDYHNKYRCQWNLKKMTPVQYRNHLLS' A
#
# COMPACT_ATOMS: atom_id res chain seq x y z
N LEU A 1 7.37 0.72 -4.27
CA LEU A 1 8.52 0.40 -3.40
C LEU A 1 9.73 1.25 -3.78
N LYS A 2 10.37 0.99 -4.92
CA LYS A 2 11.74 1.50 -5.18
C LYS A 2 11.92 3.03 -5.07
N ASP A 3 10.92 3.83 -5.45
CA ASP A 3 10.97 5.30 -5.40
C ASP A 3 9.95 5.93 -4.44
N GLU A 4 9.11 5.12 -3.78
CA GLU A 4 8.00 5.58 -2.95
C GLU A 4 8.22 5.32 -1.45
N THR A 5 9.21 4.48 -1.10
CA THR A 5 9.52 4.12 0.29
C THR A 5 10.93 4.55 0.66
N ASN A 6 11.11 5.14 1.84
CA ASN A 6 12.37 5.68 2.36
C ASN A 6 13.24 4.60 3.03
N LEU A 7 13.39 3.45 2.39
CA LEU A 7 14.12 2.29 2.93
C LEU A 7 15.58 2.58 3.27
N LYS A 8 16.19 3.59 2.65
CA LYS A 8 17.58 4.01 2.93
C LYS A 8 17.74 4.71 4.27
N ASN A 9 16.64 5.18 4.86
CA ASN A 9 16.64 5.92 6.12
C ASN A 9 16.22 5.03 7.31
N CYS A 10 15.86 3.77 7.08
CA CYS A 10 15.58 2.81 8.15
C CYS A 10 16.89 2.39 8.81
N GLU A 11 17.02 2.57 10.12
CA GLU A 11 18.22 2.23 10.89
C GLU A 11 18.06 0.90 11.64
N THR A 12 16.81 0.55 11.98
CA THR A 12 16.46 -0.68 12.68
C THR A 12 15.56 -1.59 11.83
N PHE A 13 15.44 -2.84 12.27
CA PHE A 13 14.52 -3.79 11.64
C PHE A 13 13.06 -3.36 11.87
N GLU A 14 12.77 -2.77 13.03
CA GLU A 14 11.47 -2.20 13.36
C GLU A 14 11.10 -1.04 12.42
N ASP A 15 12.03 -0.14 12.12
CA ASP A 15 11.78 0.95 11.15
C ASP A 15 11.46 0.40 9.76
N LEU A 16 12.16 -0.67 9.35
CA LEU A 16 11.91 -1.34 8.07
C LEU A 16 10.53 -1.98 8.03
N LEU A 17 10.11 -2.64 9.10
CA LEU A 17 8.78 -3.23 9.21
C LEU A 17 7.70 -2.16 9.11
N CYS A 18 7.81 -1.07 9.87
CA CYS A 18 6.87 0.04 9.83
C CYS A 18 6.73 0.61 8.41
N GLU A 19 7.85 0.90 7.74
CA GLU A 19 7.84 1.46 6.37
C GLU A 19 7.16 0.51 5.37
N ILE A 20 7.37 -0.80 5.50
CA ILE A 20 6.72 -1.80 4.65
C ILE A 20 5.23 -1.90 4.94
N GLU A 21 4.83 -1.91 6.22
CA GLU A 21 3.43 -1.95 6.63
C GLU A 21 2.67 -0.73 6.12
N ASP A 22 3.24 0.46 6.28
CA ASP A 22 2.66 1.72 5.80
C ASP A 22 2.51 1.72 4.27
N TYR A 23 3.53 1.23 3.55
CA TYR A 23 3.46 1.08 2.10
C TYR A 23 2.31 0.15 1.69
N ILE A 24 2.20 -1.02 2.33
CA ILE A 24 1.16 -2.00 2.03
C ILE A 24 -0.23 -1.41 2.32
N ASP A 25 -0.39 -0.72 3.45
CA ASP A 25 -1.66 -0.12 3.84
C ASP A 25 -2.08 0.97 2.85
N TYR A 26 -1.15 1.86 2.50
CA TYR A 26 -1.37 2.93 1.52
C TYR A 26 -1.86 2.38 0.17
N HIS A 27 -1.14 1.39 -0.37
CA HIS A 27 -1.47 0.81 -1.68
C HIS A 27 -2.77 0.01 -1.68
N ASN A 28 -3.13 -0.61 -0.54
CA ASN A 28 -4.35 -1.42 -0.45
C ASN A 28 -5.61 -0.60 -0.16
N LYS A 29 -5.50 0.48 0.62
CA LYS A 29 -6.67 1.21 1.12
C LYS A 29 -6.86 2.58 0.51
N TYR A 30 -5.80 3.25 0.07
CA TYR A 30 -5.85 4.67 -0.28
C TYR A 30 -5.49 4.96 -1.75
N ARG A 31 -4.63 4.15 -2.37
CA ARG A 31 -4.23 4.35 -3.76
C ARG A 31 -5.20 3.67 -4.74
N CYS A 32 -6.02 4.48 -5.41
CA CYS A 32 -6.90 4.00 -6.47
C CYS A 32 -6.10 3.53 -7.69
N GLN A 33 -6.52 2.40 -8.27
CA GLN A 33 -5.85 1.81 -9.42
C GLN A 33 -6.71 1.91 -10.68
N TRP A 34 -6.12 2.36 -11.79
CA TRP A 34 -6.83 2.57 -13.06
C TRP A 34 -7.47 1.29 -13.61
N ASN A 35 -6.76 0.16 -13.49
CA ASN A 35 -7.25 -1.16 -13.88
C ASN A 35 -8.34 -1.72 -12.93
N LEU A 36 -8.48 -1.17 -11.71
CA LEU A 36 -9.53 -1.54 -10.76
C LEU A 36 -10.72 -0.57 -10.82
N LYS A 37 -11.06 -0.07 -12.01
CA LYS A 37 -12.13 0.94 -12.20
C LYS A 37 -11.97 2.17 -11.29
N LYS A 38 -10.72 2.57 -11.02
CA LYS A 38 -10.37 3.66 -10.09
C LYS A 38 -10.76 3.40 -8.62
N MET A 39 -10.91 2.14 -8.22
CA MET A 39 -11.07 1.75 -6.82
C MET A 39 -9.73 1.35 -6.19
N THR A 40 -9.67 1.37 -4.87
CA THR A 40 -8.57 0.74 -4.12
C THR A 40 -8.76 -0.78 -4.08
N PRO A 41 -7.69 -1.58 -3.88
CA PRO A 41 -7.82 -3.04 -3.76
C PRO A 41 -8.89 -3.51 -2.78
N VAL A 42 -8.97 -2.87 -1.60
CA VAL A 42 -10.00 -3.19 -0.60
C VAL A 42 -11.41 -2.87 -1.10
N GLN A 43 -11.61 -1.69 -1.71
CA GLN A 43 -12.90 -1.29 -2.27
C GLN A 43 -13.33 -2.24 -3.39
N TYR A 44 -12.41 -2.58 -4.28
CA TYR A 44 -12.68 -3.49 -5.39
C TYR A 44 -13.04 -4.90 -4.90
N ARG A 45 -12.33 -5.43 -3.90
CA ARG A 45 -12.69 -6.69 -3.24
C ARG A 45 -14.12 -6.67 -2.73
N ASN A 46 -14.50 -5.61 -2.01
CA ASN A 46 -15.85 -5.50 -1.45
C ASN A 46 -16.92 -5.38 -2.55
N HIS A 47 -16.62 -4.67 -3.65
CA HIS A 47 -17.50 -4.58 -4.82
C HIS A 47 -17.71 -5.91 -5.55
N LEU A 48 -16.73 -6.82 -5.53
CA LEU A 48 -16.87 -8.15 -6.12
C LEU A 48 -17.64 -9.14 -5.23
N LEU A 49 -17.68 -8.88 -3.93
CA LEU A 49 -18.34 -9.72 -2.93
C LEU A 49 -19.76 -9.26 -2.61
N SER A 50 -20.22 -8.17 -3.24
CA SER A 50 -21.58 -7.64 -3.16
C SER A 50 -22.50 -8.21 -4.23
#